data_AF-A0A2E5JJ99-F1
#
_entry.id   AF-A0A2E5JJ99-F1
#
_cell.length_a   1.000
_cell.length_b   1.000
_cell.length_c   1.000
_cell.angle_alpha   90.00
_cell.angle_beta   90.00
_cell.angle_gamma   90.00
#
_symmetry.space_group_name_H-M   'P 1'
#
loop_
_entity.id
_entity.type
_entity.pdbx_description
1 polymer ?
#
loop_
_entity_poly.entity_id
_entity_poly.type
_entity_poly.pdbx_seq_one_letter_code
_entity_poly.pdbx_strand_id
1 'polypeptide(L)'
;MKRLFVGLIALSCLLGTLSSKVMAQSEPRLIAFMALRMGDKMRTNGDVIDYIIASKMTDSTKQDLFKQADQNFNQYKELERNWAQEKFDIGLKQMAYFELLKKHYLKGLRRNERRQFFNATENAWYKRVEEEESRVLKHLLDQRLGIVKSREQFGTWLKEQNYPHSHTESGTDVYFRWFDALKARLKIEMQMEEIKEYEIAMAVKQNNGRIDPSPTDIWNLNERSQKLISEHLDGKNLNQQELDQVSMNHPDILVMVKDIKHLSLSYSKLSELEALELTAPKITDARNALSQSLRAKGVDGLLKYIDIATQLREKYKSSEELISLSRAALNRFMEAGDFNEYMIGRLYKLAAKLDDNTKAPHIKTTLAQALPSAMLEASAFQKDDRTFEQAVYDDVLAALPKNDDLIEEASTLMAWVIKFEAKKIALQDQSVMHVERFEYRSSEAYDRLSNHIKLTRLQNGLKQFREREVRNIVWAIELSNGSDYFMDDRAYNFLMN
;
A
#
# COMPACT_ATOMS: atom_id res chain seq x y z
N MET A 1 -11.13 -10.80 1.73
CA MET A 1 -9.77 -10.55 2.26
C MET A 1 -9.84 -10.52 3.78
N LYS A 2 -9.39 -11.58 4.45
CA LYS A 2 -9.32 -11.67 5.93
C LYS A 2 -7.88 -11.98 6.30
N ARG A 3 -7.37 -11.27 7.31
CA ARG A 3 -5.99 -11.20 7.82
C ARG A 3 -5.10 -10.17 7.13
N LEU A 4 -5.25 -8.91 7.56
CA LEU A 4 -4.21 -7.89 7.58
C LEU A 4 -4.87 -6.65 8.18
N PHE A 5 -4.80 -6.44 9.50
CA PHE A 5 -4.99 -5.14 10.17
C PHE A 5 -4.96 -5.32 11.70
N VAL A 6 -3.86 -5.85 12.24
CA VAL A 6 -3.52 -5.70 13.68
C VAL A 6 -2.02 -5.35 13.86
N GLY A 7 -1.25 -5.23 12.78
CA GLY A 7 0.21 -5.01 12.83
C GLY A 7 0.69 -3.57 12.66
N LEU A 8 -0.18 -2.55 12.68
CA LEU A 8 0.15 -1.23 12.14
C LEU A 8 0.15 -0.07 13.14
N ILE A 9 0.37 -0.36 14.42
CA ILE A 9 0.40 0.67 15.50
C ILE A 9 1.80 0.86 16.09
N ALA A 10 2.75 -0.01 15.73
CA ALA A 10 4.16 0.15 16.07
C ALA A 10 5.01 0.73 14.91
N LEU A 11 4.42 0.99 13.73
CA LEU A 11 5.17 1.31 12.50
C LEU A 11 4.92 2.73 11.96
N SER A 12 3.89 3.43 12.40
CA SER A 12 3.46 4.72 11.82
C SER A 12 4.11 5.98 12.43
N CYS A 13 5.02 5.84 13.40
CA CYS A 13 5.82 6.97 13.92
C CYS A 13 7.32 6.89 13.61
N LEU A 14 7.76 5.99 12.71
CA LEU A 14 9.18 5.81 12.37
C LEU A 14 9.49 5.93 10.87
N LEU A 15 8.51 6.29 10.05
CA LEU A 15 8.69 6.49 8.60
C LEU A 15 8.41 7.94 8.25
N GLY A 16 9.41 8.79 8.51
CA GLY A 16 9.47 10.16 8.04
C GLY A 16 10.92 10.59 8.02
N THR A 17 11.46 10.83 6.81
CA THR A 17 12.82 11.30 6.48
C THR A 17 13.92 10.24 6.34
N LEU A 18 13.76 9.37 5.33
CA LEU A 18 14.91 8.95 4.53
C LEU A 18 15.37 10.18 3.71
N SER A 19 16.19 11.02 4.33
CA SER A 19 16.98 12.02 3.61
C SER A 19 18.44 11.61 3.72
N SER A 20 18.96 11.13 2.59
CA SER A 20 20.36 10.89 2.32
C SER A 20 21.21 12.12 2.64
N LYS A 21 22.05 12.02 3.67
CA LYS A 21 23.27 12.84 3.76
C LYS A 21 24.47 11.99 4.18
N VAL A 22 25.28 11.74 3.14
CA VAL A 22 26.75 11.67 3.13
C VAL A 22 27.38 10.50 3.89
N MET A 23 27.84 9.52 3.10
CA MET A 23 28.98 8.68 3.42
C MET A 23 30.16 9.58 3.82
N ALA A 24 30.50 9.59 5.10
CA ALA A 24 31.84 9.90 5.56
C ALA A 24 32.52 8.58 5.89
N GLN A 25 33.23 8.03 4.90
CA GLN A 25 34.30 7.06 5.10
C GLN A 25 35.38 7.74 5.95
N SER A 26 35.37 7.46 7.24
CA SER A 26 36.57 7.36 8.06
C SER A 26 36.23 6.36 9.14
N GLU A 27 36.85 5.16 9.10
CA GLU A 27 36.70 4.15 10.15
C GLU A 27 36.93 4.79 11.53
N PRO A 28 35.90 4.93 12.38
CA PRO A 28 36.16 5.19 13.78
C PRO A 28 36.56 3.84 14.35
N ARG A 29 37.86 3.60 14.54
CA ARG A 29 38.28 2.57 15.50
C ARG A 29 37.53 2.86 16.80
N LEU A 30 36.60 1.97 17.15
CA LEU A 30 35.75 2.03 18.34
C LEU A 30 36.65 2.14 19.58
N ILE A 31 36.90 3.36 20.05
CA ILE A 31 37.32 3.57 21.43
C ILE A 31 36.09 3.17 22.25
N ALA A 32 36.24 2.22 23.18
CA ALA A 32 35.17 1.86 24.09
C ALA A 32 34.72 3.13 24.83
N PHE A 33 33.46 3.51 24.67
CA PHE A 33 32.90 4.70 25.31
C PHE A 33 31.61 4.36 26.05
N MET A 34 31.30 5.18 27.04
CA MET A 34 30.05 5.08 27.80
C MET A 34 28.90 5.58 26.92
N ALA A 35 28.03 4.67 26.50
CA ALA A 35 26.88 5.00 25.65
C ALA A 35 25.66 5.41 26.48
N LEU A 36 25.47 4.82 27.64
CA LEU A 36 24.35 5.10 28.56
C LEU A 36 24.84 5.06 30.00
N ARG A 37 24.44 6.06 30.80
CA ARG A 37 24.54 6.03 32.25
C ARG A 37 23.20 6.40 32.89
N MET A 38 22.81 5.63 33.90
CA MET A 38 21.62 5.92 34.71
C MET A 38 21.83 5.45 36.15
N GLY A 39 22.21 6.38 37.04
CA GLY A 39 22.66 6.04 38.39
C GLY A 39 23.93 5.17 38.36
N ASP A 40 23.89 4.01 39.03
CA ASP A 40 25.02 3.07 39.10
C ASP A 40 25.10 2.13 37.89
N LYS A 41 24.13 2.19 36.97
CA LYS A 41 24.16 1.40 35.74
C LYS A 41 24.90 2.16 34.64
N MET A 42 25.90 1.51 34.06
CA MET A 42 26.64 1.99 32.91
C MET A 42 26.55 0.95 31.78
N ARG A 43 26.35 1.41 30.55
CA ARG A 43 26.44 0.60 29.34
C ARG A 43 27.43 1.24 28.38
N THR A 44 28.22 0.39 27.76
CA THR A 44 29.18 0.77 26.74
C THR A 44 28.54 0.74 25.35
N ASN A 45 29.23 1.28 24.36
CA ASN A 45 28.88 1.08 22.95
C ASN A 45 28.80 -0.41 22.56
N GLY A 46 29.62 -1.29 23.15
CA GLY A 46 29.53 -2.73 22.95
C GLY A 46 28.18 -3.32 23.39
N ASP A 47 27.68 -2.92 24.57
CA ASP A 47 26.37 -3.35 25.06
C ASP A 47 25.23 -2.95 24.10
N VAL A 48 25.32 -1.75 23.51
CA VAL A 48 24.31 -1.25 22.56
C VAL A 48 24.32 -2.05 21.27
N ILE A 49 25.51 -2.39 20.75
CA ILE A 49 25.65 -3.24 19.57
C ILE A 49 25.08 -4.64 19.81
N ASP A 50 25.41 -5.26 20.95
CA ASP A 50 24.87 -6.57 21.32
C ASP A 50 23.34 -6.54 21.44
N TYR A 51 22.79 -5.47 22.00
CA TYR A 51 21.35 -5.26 22.08
C TYR A 51 20.70 -5.12 20.69
N ILE A 52 21.32 -4.39 19.75
CA ILE A 52 20.82 -4.25 18.38
C ILE A 52 20.82 -5.60 17.67
N ILE A 53 21.91 -6.34 17.78
CA ILE A 53 22.03 -7.68 17.17
C ILE A 53 20.94 -8.60 17.73
N ALA A 54 20.73 -8.62 19.04
CA ALA A 54 19.74 -9.48 19.66
C ALA A 54 18.27 -9.04 19.40
N SER A 55 17.99 -7.75 19.24
CA SER A 55 16.62 -7.23 19.10
C SER A 55 16.16 -7.00 17.67
N LYS A 56 17.08 -6.73 16.73
CA LYS A 56 16.75 -6.33 15.35
C LYS A 56 17.23 -7.31 14.30
N MET A 57 18.26 -8.10 14.58
CA MET A 57 18.86 -8.97 13.58
C MET A 57 18.16 -10.34 13.55
N THR A 58 17.38 -10.58 12.49
CA THR A 58 16.74 -11.88 12.29
C THR A 58 17.73 -12.92 11.81
N ASP A 59 17.36 -14.20 11.94
CA ASP A 59 18.18 -15.29 11.43
C ASP A 59 18.34 -15.23 9.90
N SER A 60 17.37 -14.68 9.17
CA SER A 60 17.49 -14.42 7.72
C SER A 60 18.52 -13.34 7.41
N THR A 61 18.52 -12.22 8.15
CA THR A 61 19.53 -11.17 7.97
C THR A 61 20.94 -11.71 8.22
N LYS A 62 21.11 -12.59 9.22
CA LYS A 62 22.38 -13.25 9.48
C LYS A 62 22.84 -14.11 8.30
N GLN A 63 21.94 -14.89 7.71
CA GLN A 63 22.23 -15.71 6.53
C GLN A 63 22.59 -14.84 5.32
N ASP A 64 21.87 -13.74 5.10
CA ASP A 64 22.13 -12.84 3.98
C ASP A 64 23.48 -12.14 4.11
N LEU A 65 23.84 -11.64 5.31
CA LEU A 65 25.17 -11.08 5.55
C LEU A 65 26.27 -12.15 5.43
N PHE A 66 26.00 -13.39 5.82
CA PHE A 66 26.99 -14.46 5.68
C PHE A 66 27.23 -14.84 4.21
N LYS A 67 26.18 -14.81 3.39
CA LYS A 67 26.31 -14.96 1.92
C LYS A 67 27.07 -13.78 1.30
N GLN A 68 26.79 -12.55 1.73
CA GLN A 68 27.52 -11.36 1.28
C GLN A 68 29.00 -11.39 1.67
N ALA A 69 29.33 -12.05 2.79
CA ALA A 69 30.70 -12.30 3.22
C ALA A 69 31.36 -13.51 2.52
N ASP A 70 30.82 -14.00 1.40
CA ASP A 70 31.31 -15.19 0.70
C ASP A 70 31.51 -16.40 1.63
N GLN A 71 30.60 -16.59 2.60
CA GLN A 71 30.66 -17.63 3.64
C GLN A 71 31.92 -17.57 4.54
N ASN A 72 32.61 -16.43 4.59
CA ASN A 72 33.73 -16.20 5.50
C ASN A 72 33.23 -15.64 6.84
N PHE A 73 33.42 -16.41 7.92
CA PHE A 73 32.94 -16.03 9.25
C PHE A 73 33.53 -14.72 9.79
N ASN A 74 34.81 -14.45 9.51
CA ASN A 74 35.47 -13.24 10.01
C ASN A 74 34.95 -11.99 9.27
N GLN A 75 34.81 -12.08 7.94
CA GLN A 75 34.20 -11.02 7.15
C GLN A 75 32.73 -10.81 7.53
N TYR A 76 31.98 -11.88 7.80
CA TYR A 76 30.63 -11.78 8.35
C TYR A 76 30.60 -11.00 9.66
N LYS A 77 31.56 -11.21 10.57
CA LYS A 77 31.62 -10.48 11.84
C LYS A 77 31.90 -9.00 11.65
N GLU A 78 32.63 -8.61 10.61
CA GLU A 78 32.79 -7.21 10.23
C GLU A 78 31.49 -6.62 9.66
N LEU A 79 30.82 -7.33 8.76
CA LEU A 79 29.52 -6.91 8.20
C LEU A 79 28.44 -6.81 9.28
N GLU A 80 28.38 -7.75 10.23
CA GLU A 80 27.46 -7.74 11.37
C GLU A 80 27.66 -6.49 12.23
N ARG A 81 28.92 -6.14 12.52
CA ARG A 81 29.26 -4.92 13.28
C ARG A 81 28.87 -3.66 12.52
N ASN A 82 29.20 -3.57 11.23
CA ASN A 82 28.84 -2.42 10.41
C ASN A 82 27.31 -2.24 10.34
N TRP A 83 26.59 -3.34 10.12
CA TRP A 83 25.13 -3.35 10.08
C TRP A 83 24.49 -2.90 11.40
N ALA A 84 25.08 -3.29 12.55
CA ALA A 84 24.62 -2.87 13.86
C ALA A 84 24.98 -1.40 14.15
N GLN A 85 26.16 -0.94 13.71
CA GLN A 85 26.62 0.43 13.88
C GLN A 85 25.72 1.44 13.15
N GLU A 86 25.23 1.11 11.96
CA GLU A 86 24.23 1.92 11.23
C GLU A 86 22.94 2.15 12.03
N LYS A 87 22.65 1.28 13.00
CA LYS A 87 21.44 1.31 13.83
C LYS A 87 21.73 1.72 15.28
N PHE A 88 22.94 2.21 15.54
CA PHE A 88 23.43 2.51 16.89
C PHE A 88 22.47 3.44 17.64
N ASP A 89 22.11 4.58 17.03
CA ASP A 89 21.22 5.56 17.65
C ASP A 89 19.84 4.97 17.99
N ILE A 90 19.28 4.15 17.09
CA ILE A 90 18.00 3.47 17.31
C ILE A 90 18.11 2.51 18.50
N GLY A 91 19.17 1.71 18.55
CA GLY A 91 19.42 0.78 19.66
C GLY A 91 19.63 1.50 20.99
N LEU A 92 20.43 2.56 20.99
CA LEU A 92 20.68 3.40 22.16
C LEU A 92 19.37 4.01 22.68
N LYS A 93 18.55 4.60 21.80
CA LYS A 93 17.24 5.16 22.17
C LYS A 93 16.35 4.12 22.83
N GLN A 94 16.22 2.94 22.24
CA GLN A 94 15.37 1.87 22.78
C GLN A 94 15.86 1.36 24.14
N MET A 95 17.16 1.11 24.27
CA MET A 95 17.76 0.65 25.52
C MET A 95 17.62 1.71 26.64
N ALA A 96 17.92 2.96 26.31
CA ALA A 96 17.78 4.09 27.21
C ALA A 96 16.32 4.28 27.67
N TYR A 97 15.38 4.19 26.73
CA TYR A 97 13.96 4.30 27.02
C TYR A 97 13.45 3.19 27.95
N PHE A 98 13.88 1.95 27.74
CA PHE A 98 13.58 0.83 28.65
C PHE A 98 14.05 1.12 30.08
N GLU A 99 15.30 1.51 30.24
CA GLU A 99 15.88 1.79 31.56
C GLU A 99 15.18 2.98 32.24
N LEU A 100 14.82 4.01 31.47
CA LEU A 100 14.08 5.16 31.95
C LEU A 100 12.68 4.79 32.46
N LEU A 101 11.91 4.00 31.69
CA LEU A 101 10.59 3.52 32.10
C LEU A 101 10.65 2.59 33.31
N LYS A 102 11.66 1.72 33.37
CA LYS A 102 11.91 0.87 34.53
C LYS A 102 12.19 1.71 35.78
N LYS A 103 13.02 2.76 35.66
CA LYS A 103 13.28 3.69 36.77
C LYS A 103 12.01 4.45 37.19
N HIS A 104 11.22 4.91 36.22
CA HIS A 104 9.93 5.55 36.48
C HIS A 104 9.03 4.66 37.34
N TYR A 105 8.83 3.42 36.90
CA TYR A 105 8.00 2.45 37.59
C TYR A 105 8.51 2.16 39.01
N LEU A 106 9.80 1.89 39.16
CA LEU A 106 10.40 1.54 40.45
C LEU A 106 10.38 2.69 41.45
N LYS A 107 10.46 3.95 41.00
CA LYS A 107 10.35 5.14 41.87
C LYS A 107 8.94 5.28 42.46
N GLY A 108 7.91 4.88 41.71
CA GLY A 108 6.51 5.00 42.12
C GLY A 108 6.01 3.93 43.09
N LEU A 109 6.73 2.81 43.23
CA LEU A 109 6.33 1.69 44.08
C LEU A 109 6.48 2.04 45.57
N ARG A 110 5.40 1.85 46.35
CA ARG A 110 5.45 1.97 47.80
C ARG A 110 6.20 0.80 48.43
N ARG A 111 6.81 1.01 49.61
CA ARG A 111 7.35 -0.09 50.43
C ARG A 111 6.21 -1.10 50.67
N ASN A 112 6.39 -2.33 50.20
CA ASN A 112 5.45 -3.48 50.27
C ASN A 112 4.44 -3.64 49.12
N GLU A 113 4.49 -2.84 48.07
CA GLU A 113 3.65 -3.06 46.88
C GLU A 113 4.28 -4.13 45.95
N ARG A 114 3.46 -5.09 45.49
CA ARG A 114 3.92 -6.15 44.58
C ARG A 114 4.19 -5.55 43.20
N ARG A 115 5.36 -5.88 42.61
CA ARG A 115 5.71 -5.51 41.24
C ARG A 115 4.79 -6.20 40.23
N GLN A 116 4.01 -5.41 39.52
CA GLN A 116 3.14 -5.82 38.41
C GLN A 116 3.88 -5.80 37.07
N PHE A 117 4.75 -4.81 36.84
CA PHE A 117 5.56 -4.66 35.63
C PHE A 117 7.04 -4.82 35.95
N PHE A 118 7.86 -5.06 34.93
CA PHE A 118 9.32 -5.25 35.08
C PHE A 118 9.67 -6.32 36.14
N ASN A 119 8.89 -7.40 36.16
CA ASN A 119 8.96 -8.50 37.12
C ASN A 119 9.35 -9.84 36.48
N ALA A 120 9.69 -9.85 35.19
CA ALA A 120 10.24 -11.00 34.49
C ALA A 120 11.36 -11.66 35.30
N THR A 121 11.14 -12.91 35.69
CA THR A 121 12.12 -13.72 36.43
C THR A 121 12.98 -14.54 35.47
N GLU A 122 14.16 -14.96 35.93
CA GLU A 122 15.00 -15.88 35.15
C GLU A 122 14.26 -17.17 34.83
N ASN A 123 13.45 -17.71 35.75
CA ASN A 123 12.63 -18.90 35.50
C ASN A 123 11.64 -18.71 34.36
N ALA A 124 10.96 -17.55 34.27
CA ALA A 124 10.04 -17.26 33.18
C ALA A 124 10.77 -17.16 31.83
N TRP A 125 11.98 -16.59 31.84
CA TRP A 125 12.84 -16.51 30.65
C TRP A 125 13.34 -17.88 30.20
N TYR A 126 13.90 -18.69 31.11
CA TYR A 126 14.35 -20.05 30.79
C TYR A 126 13.21 -20.93 30.29
N LYS A 127 12.00 -20.81 30.87
CA LYS A 127 10.82 -21.52 30.38
C LYS A 127 10.50 -21.17 28.91
N ARG A 128 10.53 -19.88 28.54
CA ARG A 128 10.32 -19.48 27.13
C ARG A 128 11.42 -20.00 26.19
N VAL A 129 12.66 -20.01 26.66
CA VAL A 129 13.80 -20.58 25.92
C VAL A 129 13.59 -22.07 25.68
N GLU A 130 13.20 -22.82 26.70
CA GLU A 130 12.91 -24.26 26.61
C GLU A 130 11.73 -24.56 25.68
N GLU A 131 10.66 -23.75 25.74
CA GLU A 131 9.49 -23.86 24.87
C GLU A 131 9.88 -23.67 23.39
N GLU A 132 10.68 -22.65 23.08
CA GLU A 132 11.17 -22.40 21.72
C GLU A 132 12.19 -23.43 21.23
N GLU A 133 13.15 -23.84 22.08
CA GLU A 133 14.09 -24.91 21.76
C GLU A 133 13.33 -26.21 21.44
N SER A 134 12.38 -26.57 22.31
CA SER A 134 11.54 -27.76 22.13
C SER A 134 10.71 -27.67 20.86
N ARG A 135 10.15 -26.50 20.53
CA ARG A 135 9.39 -26.28 19.30
C ARG A 135 10.24 -26.52 18.05
N VAL A 136 11.47 -26.01 18.04
CA VAL A 136 12.39 -26.13 16.90
C VAL A 136 12.91 -27.56 16.75
N LEU A 137 13.32 -28.19 17.86
CA LEU A 137 13.88 -29.55 17.84
C LEU A 137 12.81 -30.65 17.82
N LYS A 138 11.52 -30.32 17.95
CA LYS A 138 10.41 -31.28 18.07
C LYS A 138 10.49 -32.42 17.06
N HIS A 139 10.63 -32.09 15.78
CA HIS A 139 10.68 -33.07 14.71
C HIS A 139 11.86 -34.06 14.81
N LEU A 140 12.98 -33.65 15.41
CA LEU A 140 14.16 -34.50 15.66
C LEU A 140 14.03 -35.29 16.96
N LEU A 141 13.37 -34.72 17.97
CA LEU A 141 13.09 -35.38 19.24
C LEU A 141 12.03 -36.47 19.09
N ASP A 142 11.01 -36.24 18.25
CA ASP A 142 9.95 -37.20 17.93
C ASP A 142 10.51 -38.46 17.22
N GLN A 143 11.65 -38.32 16.52
CA GLN A 143 12.41 -39.43 15.93
C GLN A 143 13.24 -40.22 16.95
N ARG A 144 13.15 -39.90 18.25
CA ARG A 144 13.88 -40.57 19.36
C ARG A 144 15.41 -40.52 19.24
N LEU A 145 15.95 -39.53 18.52
CA LEU A 145 17.40 -39.37 18.32
C LEU A 145 18.14 -38.98 19.61
N GLY A 146 17.43 -38.42 20.60
CA GLY A 146 17.98 -37.89 21.84
C GLY A 146 18.56 -36.48 21.68
N ILE A 147 18.51 -35.67 22.74
CA ILE A 147 18.78 -34.22 22.67
C ILE A 147 20.16 -33.86 22.11
N VAL A 148 21.20 -34.64 22.44
CA VAL A 148 22.58 -34.38 21.98
C VAL A 148 22.67 -34.50 20.46
N LYS A 149 22.14 -35.59 19.89
CA LYS A 149 22.15 -35.81 18.43
C LYS A 149 21.20 -34.85 17.71
N SER A 150 20.05 -34.54 18.30
CA SER A 150 19.11 -33.56 17.73
C SER A 150 19.74 -32.17 17.61
N ARG A 151 20.53 -31.73 18.59
CA ARG A 151 21.26 -30.46 18.55
C ARG A 151 22.32 -30.43 17.46
N GLU A 152 23.12 -31.49 17.35
CA GLU A 152 24.15 -31.62 16.31
C GLU A 152 23.54 -31.63 14.89
N GLN A 153 22.44 -32.37 14.69
CA GLN A 153 21.75 -32.43 13.40
C GLN A 153 21.10 -31.09 13.03
N PHE A 154 20.45 -30.42 13.99
CA PHE A 154 19.90 -29.08 13.75
C PHE A 154 21.00 -28.07 13.43
N GLY A 155 22.13 -28.15 14.13
CA GLY A 155 23.30 -27.32 13.83
C GLY A 155 23.89 -27.57 12.44
N THR A 156 23.94 -28.83 12.00
CA THR A 156 24.32 -29.17 10.61
C THR A 156 23.33 -28.59 9.60
N TRP A 157 22.03 -28.71 9.86
CA TRP A 157 21.00 -28.08 9.04
C TRP A 157 21.16 -26.56 8.97
N LEU A 158 21.47 -25.88 10.08
CA LEU A 158 21.76 -24.45 10.08
C LEU A 158 22.95 -24.10 9.16
N LYS A 159 24.01 -24.92 9.14
CA LYS A 159 25.14 -24.73 8.22
C LYS A 159 24.69 -24.85 6.76
N GLU A 160 23.88 -25.85 6.43
CA GLU A 160 23.29 -26.03 5.09
C GLU A 160 22.43 -24.83 4.67
N GLN A 161 21.75 -24.19 5.62
CA GLN A 161 20.99 -22.96 5.40
C GLN A 161 21.84 -21.69 5.37
N ASN A 162 23.18 -21.79 5.32
CA ASN A 162 24.11 -20.66 5.36
C ASN A 162 23.99 -19.81 6.63
N TYR A 163 23.64 -20.40 7.78
CA TYR A 163 23.77 -19.69 9.05
C TYR A 163 25.26 -19.42 9.34
N PRO A 164 25.67 -18.28 9.92
CA PRO A 164 27.08 -17.94 10.08
C PRO A 164 27.89 -19.01 10.83
N HIS A 165 28.94 -19.53 10.19
CA HIS A 165 29.82 -20.56 10.75
C HIS A 165 31.23 -20.52 10.15
N SER A 166 32.21 -21.08 10.87
CA SER A 166 33.54 -21.34 10.32
C SER A 166 33.59 -22.71 9.64
N HIS A 167 34.43 -22.90 8.61
CA HIS A 167 34.50 -24.17 7.87
C HIS A 167 34.79 -25.39 8.75
N THR A 168 35.61 -25.23 9.78
CA THR A 168 36.01 -26.30 10.72
C THR A 168 35.06 -26.48 11.89
N GLU A 169 34.00 -25.68 11.99
CA GLU A 169 33.11 -25.64 13.14
C GLU A 169 32.12 -26.82 13.13
N SER A 170 31.90 -27.46 14.29
CA SER A 170 30.97 -28.58 14.40
C SER A 170 29.52 -28.11 14.34
N GLY A 171 28.58 -29.00 13.98
CA GLY A 171 27.15 -28.68 14.03
C GLY A 171 26.73 -28.24 15.44
N THR A 172 27.25 -28.89 16.48
CA THR A 172 26.98 -28.55 17.88
C THR A 172 27.37 -27.11 18.23
N ASP A 173 28.53 -26.63 17.77
CA ASP A 173 28.98 -25.26 18.04
C ASP A 173 28.07 -24.22 17.36
N VAL A 174 27.67 -24.49 16.12
CA VAL A 174 26.72 -23.64 15.37
C VAL A 174 25.36 -23.62 16.05
N TYR A 175 24.89 -24.77 16.57
CA TYR A 175 23.69 -24.85 17.38
C TYR A 175 23.79 -23.95 18.63
N PHE A 176 24.89 -24.03 19.38
CA PHE A 176 25.03 -23.23 20.61
C PHE A 176 25.12 -21.73 20.31
N ARG A 177 25.76 -21.33 19.21
CA ARG A 177 25.72 -19.94 18.74
C ARG A 177 24.29 -19.47 18.45
N TRP A 178 23.52 -20.26 17.73
CA TRP A 178 22.11 -19.96 17.47
C TRP A 178 21.30 -19.90 18.77
N PHE A 179 21.52 -20.84 19.69
CA PHE A 179 20.83 -20.93 20.97
C PHE A 179 21.14 -19.73 21.87
N ASP A 180 22.40 -19.28 21.91
CA ASP A 180 22.80 -18.06 22.63
C ASP A 180 22.15 -16.81 22.03
N ALA A 181 22.07 -16.73 20.71
CA ALA A 181 21.35 -15.65 20.03
C ALA A 181 19.83 -15.68 20.32
N LEU A 182 19.22 -16.87 20.31
CA LEU A 182 17.81 -17.06 20.69
C LEU A 182 17.56 -16.59 22.12
N LYS A 183 18.39 -17.01 23.07
CA LYS A 183 18.32 -16.60 24.48
C LYS A 183 18.35 -15.07 24.64
N ALA A 184 19.28 -14.42 23.95
CA ALA A 184 19.42 -12.96 23.98
C ALA A 184 18.20 -12.26 23.37
N ARG A 185 17.72 -12.73 22.21
CA ARG A 185 16.51 -12.23 21.54
C ARG A 185 15.28 -12.34 22.43
N LEU A 186 15.00 -13.53 22.97
CA LEU A 186 13.85 -13.77 23.84
C LEU A 186 13.89 -12.89 25.10
N LYS A 187 15.09 -12.67 25.66
CA LYS A 187 15.25 -11.77 26.81
C LYS A 187 14.85 -10.34 26.47
N ILE A 188 15.21 -9.84 25.29
CA ILE A 188 14.82 -8.49 24.86
C ILE A 188 13.35 -8.44 24.49
N GLU A 189 12.80 -9.46 23.82
CA GLU A 189 11.37 -9.54 23.51
C GLU A 189 10.51 -9.47 24.77
N MET A 190 10.87 -10.20 25.83
CA MET A 190 10.22 -10.10 27.14
C MET A 190 10.29 -8.68 27.71
N GLN A 191 11.45 -8.03 27.63
CA GLN A 191 11.59 -6.63 28.09
C GLN A 191 10.71 -5.67 27.27
N MET A 192 10.62 -5.86 25.96
CA MET A 192 9.77 -5.04 25.08
C MET A 192 8.28 -5.28 25.36
N GLU A 193 7.86 -6.50 25.69
CA GLU A 193 6.50 -6.79 26.14
C GLU A 193 6.17 -6.05 27.45
N GLU A 194 7.07 -6.10 28.44
CA GLU A 194 6.89 -5.37 29.71
C GLU A 194 6.79 -3.86 29.50
N ILE A 195 7.58 -3.28 28.57
CA ILE A 195 7.46 -1.87 28.19
C ILE A 195 6.07 -1.58 27.63
N LYS A 196 5.60 -2.39 26.67
CA LYS A 196 4.31 -2.17 26.01
C LYS A 196 3.17 -2.24 27.02
N GLU A 197 3.17 -3.25 27.88
CA GLU A 197 2.17 -3.40 28.94
C GLU A 197 2.18 -2.21 29.89
N TYR A 198 3.37 -1.75 30.27
CA TYR A 198 3.53 -0.59 31.14
C TYR A 198 3.07 0.72 30.48
N GLU A 199 3.46 0.96 29.23
CA GLU A 199 3.04 2.13 28.45
C GLU A 199 1.52 2.17 28.27
N ILE A 200 0.89 1.02 28.00
CA ILE A 200 -0.57 0.91 27.92
C ILE A 200 -1.18 1.29 29.28
N ALA A 201 -0.70 0.72 30.38
CA ALA A 201 -1.20 1.05 31.71
C ALA A 201 -1.05 2.54 32.05
N MET A 202 0.05 3.17 31.64
CA MET A 202 0.26 4.61 31.84
C MET A 202 -0.64 5.45 30.93
N ALA A 203 -0.84 5.05 29.67
CA ALA A 203 -1.78 5.71 28.78
C ALA A 203 -3.23 5.60 29.28
N VAL A 204 -3.63 4.46 29.86
CA VAL A 204 -4.92 4.29 30.57
C VAL A 204 -5.01 5.31 31.72
N LYS A 205 -3.97 5.39 32.55
CA LYS A 205 -3.93 6.28 33.72
C LYS A 205 -4.06 7.75 33.33
N GLN A 206 -3.35 8.20 32.29
CA GLN A 206 -3.45 9.58 31.80
C GLN A 206 -4.85 9.93 31.27
N ASN A 207 -5.60 8.93 30.79
CA ASN A 207 -7.00 9.07 30.40
C ASN A 207 -8.01 8.79 31.53
N ASN A 208 -7.58 8.85 32.81
CA ASN A 208 -8.43 8.58 33.97
C ASN A 208 -9.14 7.21 33.93
N GLY A 209 -8.52 6.20 33.31
CA GLY A 209 -9.12 4.87 33.16
C GLY A 209 -10.10 4.73 32.00
N ARG A 210 -10.47 5.82 31.31
CA ARG A 210 -11.46 5.81 30.23
C ARG A 210 -10.81 5.54 28.88
N ILE A 211 -10.53 4.27 28.60
CA ILE A 211 -10.12 3.82 27.25
C ILE A 211 -11.34 3.43 26.44
N ASP A 212 -12.24 2.64 27.03
CA ASP A 212 -13.38 2.13 26.31
C ASP A 212 -14.34 3.24 25.87
N PRO A 213 -14.79 3.21 24.61
CA PRO A 213 -15.72 4.20 24.08
C PRO A 213 -17.10 4.01 24.69
N SER A 214 -17.75 5.12 25.07
CA SER A 214 -19.18 5.09 25.38
C SER A 214 -19.99 5.08 24.09
N PRO A 215 -21.28 4.67 24.12
CA PRO A 215 -22.15 4.75 22.95
C PRO A 215 -22.20 6.17 22.34
N THR A 216 -22.16 7.21 23.17
CA THR A 216 -22.11 8.61 22.73
C THR A 216 -20.81 8.93 21.97
N ASP A 217 -19.67 8.38 22.41
CA ASP A 217 -18.40 8.61 21.71
C ASP A 217 -18.41 8.01 20.30
N ILE A 218 -19.00 6.82 20.16
CA ILE A 218 -19.15 6.11 18.88
C ILE A 218 -20.09 6.86 17.95
N TRP A 219 -21.24 7.31 18.48
CA TRP A 219 -22.19 8.12 17.73
C TRP A 219 -21.55 9.41 17.19
N ASN A 220 -20.87 10.16 18.06
CA ASN A 220 -20.23 11.44 17.70
C ASN A 220 -19.12 11.24 16.64
N LEU A 221 -18.32 10.18 16.77
CA LEU A 221 -17.29 9.88 15.77
C LEU A 221 -17.92 9.49 14.43
N ASN A 222 -18.99 8.70 14.44
CA ASN A 222 -19.72 8.37 13.22
C ASN A 222 -20.26 9.63 12.55
N GLU A 223 -20.99 10.49 13.26
CA GLU A 223 -21.52 11.75 12.69
C GLU A 223 -20.41 12.63 12.12
N ARG A 224 -19.29 12.76 12.84
CA ARG A 224 -18.11 13.51 12.37
C ARG A 224 -17.52 12.89 11.11
N SER A 225 -17.32 11.57 11.08
CA SER A 225 -16.76 10.85 9.93
C SER A 225 -17.67 10.98 8.71
N GLN A 226 -18.98 10.81 8.87
CA GLN A 226 -19.98 10.97 7.82
C GLN A 226 -19.98 12.39 7.23
N LYS A 227 -19.90 13.40 8.11
CA LYS A 227 -19.81 14.81 7.71
C LYS A 227 -18.53 15.07 6.92
N LEU A 228 -17.38 14.62 7.41
CA LEU A 228 -16.09 14.79 6.73
C LEU A 228 -16.05 14.08 5.37
N ILE A 229 -16.61 12.88 5.25
CA ILE A 229 -16.73 12.16 3.98
C ILE A 229 -17.55 13.00 2.99
N SER A 230 -18.68 13.57 3.43
CA SER A 230 -19.55 14.37 2.58
C SER A 230 -18.93 15.71 2.18
N GLU A 231 -18.16 16.34 3.08
CA GLU A 231 -17.52 17.63 2.83
C GLU A 231 -16.27 17.53 1.95
N HIS A 232 -15.49 16.46 2.09
CA HIS A 232 -14.15 16.36 1.51
C HIS A 232 -13.94 15.25 0.48
N LEU A 233 -14.80 14.23 0.41
CA LEU A 233 -14.64 13.11 -0.53
C LEU A 233 -15.80 12.97 -1.50
N ASP A 234 -17.00 12.75 -0.97
CA ASP A 234 -18.15 12.37 -1.79
C ASP A 234 -18.52 13.50 -2.76
N GLY A 235 -18.54 13.16 -4.05
CA GLY A 235 -18.75 14.07 -5.17
C GLY A 235 -17.66 15.06 -5.48
N LYS A 236 -16.47 14.93 -4.88
CA LYS A 236 -15.30 15.74 -5.23
C LYS A 236 -14.56 15.12 -6.41
N ASN A 237 -14.05 15.97 -7.29
CA ASN A 237 -13.09 15.59 -8.31
C ASN A 237 -11.69 15.69 -7.71
N LEU A 238 -11.19 14.58 -7.17
CA LEU A 238 -9.87 14.50 -6.56
C LEU A 238 -9.02 13.48 -7.29
N ASN A 239 -7.75 13.81 -7.48
CA ASN A 239 -6.74 12.84 -7.87
C ASN A 239 -6.22 12.05 -6.64
N GLN A 240 -5.36 11.05 -6.88
CA GLN A 240 -4.85 10.20 -5.80
C GLN A 240 -4.03 10.97 -4.75
N GLN A 241 -3.23 11.96 -5.16
CA GLN A 241 -2.42 12.74 -4.23
C GLN A 241 -3.30 13.61 -3.32
N GLU A 242 -4.35 14.20 -3.88
CA GLU A 242 -5.33 14.99 -3.12
C GLU A 242 -6.12 14.10 -2.15
N LEU A 243 -6.48 12.89 -2.56
CA LEU A 243 -7.11 11.89 -1.68
C LEU A 243 -6.22 11.52 -0.48
N ASP A 244 -4.94 11.27 -0.75
CA ASP A 244 -3.96 10.92 0.28
C ASP A 244 -3.79 12.09 1.26
N GLN A 245 -3.72 13.33 0.76
CA GLN A 245 -3.60 14.52 1.59
C GLN A 245 -4.84 14.75 2.46
N VAL A 246 -6.05 14.57 1.92
CA VAL A 246 -7.30 14.65 2.69
C VAL A 246 -7.31 13.60 3.80
N SER A 247 -6.90 12.37 3.48
CA SER A 247 -6.84 11.26 4.42
C SER A 247 -5.83 11.49 5.55
N MET A 248 -4.69 12.10 5.25
CA MET A 248 -3.69 12.49 6.26
C MET A 248 -4.19 13.61 7.18
N ASN A 249 -4.85 14.62 6.62
CA ASN A 249 -5.36 15.76 7.38
C ASN A 249 -6.56 15.38 8.26
N HIS A 250 -7.33 14.38 7.84
CA HIS A 250 -8.56 13.95 8.51
C HIS A 250 -8.57 12.42 8.70
N PRO A 251 -7.79 11.87 9.65
CA PRO A 251 -7.67 10.42 9.83
C PRO A 251 -9.01 9.73 10.17
N ASP A 252 -10.00 10.48 10.69
CA ASP A 252 -11.34 9.97 10.99
C ASP A 252 -12.19 9.65 9.75
N ILE A 253 -11.85 10.20 8.58
CA ILE A 253 -12.58 9.98 7.33
C ILE A 253 -12.60 8.49 6.99
N LEU A 254 -11.46 7.81 7.14
CA LEU A 254 -11.29 6.44 6.68
C LEU A 254 -12.00 5.40 7.57
N VAL A 255 -12.47 5.79 8.76
CA VAL A 255 -13.05 4.85 9.72
C VAL A 255 -14.35 4.24 9.18
N MET A 256 -15.17 5.05 8.52
CA MET A 256 -16.48 4.65 7.98
C MET A 256 -16.47 4.40 6.47
N VAL A 257 -15.33 4.55 5.80
CA VAL A 257 -15.16 4.27 4.37
C VAL A 257 -15.05 2.76 4.16
N LYS A 258 -15.96 2.20 3.37
CA LYS A 258 -15.92 0.81 2.89
C LYS A 258 -15.17 0.70 1.57
N ASP A 259 -15.48 1.58 0.63
CA ASP A 259 -14.84 1.65 -0.68
C ASP A 259 -14.87 3.09 -1.22
N ILE A 260 -13.91 3.43 -2.08
CA ILE A 260 -13.87 4.73 -2.77
C ILE A 260 -13.82 4.44 -4.27
N LYS A 261 -14.87 4.82 -4.99
CA LYS A 261 -14.98 4.65 -6.43
C LYS A 261 -14.72 5.98 -7.12
N HIS A 262 -13.89 5.96 -8.14
CA HIS A 262 -13.80 7.07 -9.09
C HIS A 262 -14.81 6.81 -10.20
N LEU A 263 -15.77 7.70 -10.36
CA LEU A 263 -16.84 7.54 -11.33
C LEU A 263 -16.65 8.52 -12.49
N SER A 264 -16.57 8.00 -13.71
CA SER A 264 -16.42 8.80 -14.93
C SER A 264 -17.00 8.08 -16.14
N LEU A 265 -17.45 8.86 -17.13
CA LEU A 265 -17.92 8.35 -18.42
C LEU A 265 -16.90 7.47 -19.15
N SER A 266 -15.60 7.68 -18.95
CA SER A 266 -14.56 6.97 -19.70
C SER A 266 -14.40 5.50 -19.32
N TYR A 267 -14.67 5.13 -18.06
CA TYR A 267 -14.32 3.80 -17.55
C TYR A 267 -15.34 3.20 -16.59
N SER A 268 -16.31 3.98 -16.09
CA SER A 268 -17.38 3.44 -15.24
C SER A 268 -18.50 2.83 -16.06
N LYS A 269 -19.18 1.85 -15.46
CA LYS A 269 -20.35 1.23 -16.08
C LYS A 269 -21.54 2.19 -16.05
N LEU A 270 -22.42 2.10 -17.05
CA LEU A 270 -23.67 2.86 -17.07
C LEU A 270 -24.55 2.56 -15.85
N SER A 271 -24.56 1.30 -15.40
CA SER A 271 -25.26 0.85 -14.20
C SER A 271 -24.79 1.55 -12.92
N GLU A 272 -23.49 1.85 -12.81
CA GLU A 272 -22.88 2.55 -11.68
C GLU A 272 -23.16 4.05 -11.73
N LEU A 273 -23.04 4.65 -12.91
CA LEU A 273 -23.25 6.08 -13.13
C LEU A 273 -24.72 6.49 -12.96
N GLU A 274 -25.67 5.66 -13.40
CA GLU A 274 -27.10 5.93 -13.24
C GLU A 274 -27.66 5.42 -11.88
N ALA A 275 -26.87 4.74 -11.06
CA ALA A 275 -27.32 4.32 -9.72
C ALA A 275 -27.31 5.46 -8.70
N LEU A 276 -26.54 6.53 -8.95
CA LEU A 276 -26.31 7.59 -7.98
C LEU A 276 -26.86 8.92 -8.50
N GLU A 277 -27.57 9.64 -7.64
CA GLU A 277 -28.16 10.95 -7.96
C GLU A 277 -27.11 11.96 -8.44
N LEU A 278 -25.88 11.87 -7.91
CA LEU A 278 -24.79 12.77 -8.27
C LEU A 278 -24.28 12.57 -9.71
N THR A 279 -24.28 11.33 -10.19
CA THR A 279 -23.71 10.98 -11.52
C THR A 279 -24.78 10.78 -12.59
N ALA A 280 -26.05 10.61 -12.22
CA ALA A 280 -27.15 10.48 -13.17
C ALA A 280 -27.28 11.67 -14.15
N PRO A 281 -27.08 12.94 -13.74
CA PRO A 281 -27.06 14.08 -14.66
C PRO A 281 -25.97 13.96 -15.74
N LYS A 282 -24.80 13.42 -15.41
CA LYS A 282 -23.68 13.24 -16.37
C LYS A 282 -24.09 12.40 -17.56
N ILE A 283 -24.89 11.34 -17.33
CA ILE A 283 -25.39 10.48 -18.40
C ILE A 283 -26.40 11.23 -19.28
N THR A 284 -27.31 11.99 -18.65
CA THR A 284 -28.29 12.81 -19.38
C THR A 284 -27.60 13.85 -20.26
N ASP A 285 -26.59 14.53 -19.71
CA ASP A 285 -25.78 15.52 -20.41
C ASP A 285 -24.97 14.88 -21.54
N ALA A 286 -24.39 13.70 -21.32
CA ALA A 286 -23.68 12.96 -22.35
C ALA A 286 -24.59 12.54 -23.52
N ARG A 287 -25.83 12.08 -23.24
CA ARG A 287 -26.84 11.78 -24.26
C ARG A 287 -27.18 13.02 -25.08
N ASN A 288 -27.42 14.15 -24.43
CA ASN A 288 -27.75 15.42 -25.07
C ASN A 288 -26.58 15.94 -25.94
N ALA A 289 -25.36 15.93 -25.40
CA ALA A 289 -24.16 16.35 -26.10
C ALA A 289 -23.87 15.47 -27.32
N LEU A 290 -24.02 14.15 -27.19
CA LEU A 290 -23.86 13.22 -28.30
C LEU A 290 -24.91 13.47 -29.38
N SER A 291 -26.18 13.60 -29.01
CA SER A 291 -27.27 13.91 -29.95
C SER A 291 -27.03 15.22 -30.70
N GLN A 292 -26.59 16.26 -30.01
CA GLN A 292 -26.23 17.56 -30.62
C GLN A 292 -25.03 17.44 -31.56
N SER A 293 -23.96 16.77 -31.14
CA SER A 293 -22.76 16.54 -31.95
C SER A 293 -23.08 15.79 -33.24
N LEU A 294 -23.88 14.73 -33.14
CA LEU A 294 -24.32 13.94 -34.29
C LEU A 294 -25.21 14.75 -35.23
N ARG A 295 -26.16 15.54 -34.71
CA ARG A 295 -26.99 16.44 -35.53
C ARG A 295 -26.17 17.49 -36.26
N ALA A 296 -25.18 18.08 -35.59
CA ALA A 296 -24.31 19.10 -36.19
C ALA A 296 -23.42 18.51 -37.30
N LYS A 297 -22.95 17.27 -37.13
CA LYS A 297 -22.17 16.55 -38.15
C LYS A 297 -23.03 16.11 -39.34
N GLY A 298 -24.28 15.73 -39.07
CA GLY A 298 -25.24 15.28 -40.06
C GLY A 298 -24.88 13.95 -40.72
N VAL A 299 -25.80 13.43 -41.54
CA VAL A 299 -25.60 12.19 -42.31
C VAL A 299 -24.41 12.33 -43.27
N ASP A 300 -24.33 13.44 -43.99
CA ASP A 300 -23.27 13.69 -44.97
C ASP A 300 -21.88 13.74 -44.34
N GLY A 301 -21.76 14.31 -43.13
CA GLY A 301 -20.49 14.36 -42.40
C GLY A 301 -19.99 12.98 -41.96
N LEU A 302 -20.89 12.02 -41.73
CA LEU A 302 -20.54 10.62 -41.48
C LEU A 302 -20.24 9.87 -42.78
N LEU A 303 -21.01 10.10 -43.84
CA LEU A 303 -20.77 9.47 -45.15
C LEU A 303 -19.47 9.94 -45.82
N LYS A 304 -18.92 11.11 -45.44
CA LYS A 304 -17.62 11.61 -45.91
C LYS A 304 -16.47 10.60 -45.75
N TYR A 305 -16.53 9.72 -44.75
CA TYR A 305 -15.49 8.70 -44.58
C TYR A 305 -15.52 7.62 -45.68
N ILE A 306 -16.66 7.42 -46.33
CA ILE A 306 -16.75 6.58 -47.54
C ILE A 306 -16.06 7.28 -48.71
N ASP A 307 -16.23 8.61 -48.85
CA ASP A 307 -15.50 9.39 -49.87
C ASP A 307 -13.99 9.30 -49.68
N ILE A 308 -13.51 9.39 -48.44
CA ILE A 308 -12.09 9.22 -48.13
C ILE A 308 -11.62 7.82 -48.53
N ALA A 309 -12.39 6.78 -48.23
CA ALA A 309 -12.06 5.41 -48.66
C ALA A 309 -12.05 5.26 -50.19
N THR A 310 -12.99 5.90 -50.91
CA THR A 310 -13.00 5.95 -52.37
C THR A 310 -11.76 6.65 -52.91
N GLN A 311 -11.37 7.80 -52.35
CA GLN A 311 -10.14 8.50 -52.72
C GLN A 311 -8.88 7.66 -52.47
N LEU A 312 -8.84 6.90 -51.37
CA LEU A 312 -7.74 5.98 -51.09
C LEU A 312 -7.70 4.84 -52.12
N ARG A 313 -8.86 4.32 -52.54
CA ARG A 313 -8.93 3.30 -53.60
C ARG A 313 -8.47 3.84 -54.95
N GLU A 314 -8.81 5.08 -55.29
CA GLU A 314 -8.32 5.73 -56.52
C GLU A 314 -6.81 5.97 -56.47
N LYS A 315 -6.28 6.32 -55.29
CA LYS A 315 -4.85 6.54 -55.08
C LYS A 315 -4.02 5.24 -55.13
N TYR A 316 -4.53 4.15 -54.54
CA TYR A 316 -3.82 2.87 -54.44
C TYR A 316 -4.55 1.78 -55.26
N LYS A 317 -3.96 1.39 -56.39
CA LYS A 317 -4.59 0.46 -57.34
C LYS A 317 -4.66 -0.98 -56.85
N SER A 318 -3.76 -1.38 -55.95
CA SER A 318 -3.71 -2.76 -55.44
C SER A 318 -4.52 -2.91 -54.14
N SER A 319 -5.46 -3.86 -54.13
CA SER A 319 -6.19 -4.24 -52.91
C SER A 319 -5.24 -4.85 -51.86
N GLU A 320 -4.23 -5.60 -52.30
CA GLU A 320 -3.21 -6.17 -51.41
C GLU A 320 -2.35 -5.10 -50.73
N GLU A 321 -2.01 -4.03 -51.46
CA GLU A 321 -1.28 -2.88 -50.91
C GLU A 321 -2.13 -2.17 -49.83
N LEU A 322 -3.40 -1.94 -50.09
CA LEU A 322 -4.34 -1.33 -49.13
C LEU A 322 -4.51 -2.21 -47.87
N ILE A 323 -4.58 -3.54 -48.03
CA ILE A 323 -4.64 -4.47 -46.88
C ILE A 323 -3.34 -4.41 -46.07
N SER A 324 -2.18 -4.31 -46.72
CA SER A 324 -0.88 -4.16 -46.05
C SER A 324 -0.81 -2.86 -45.24
N LEU A 325 -1.21 -1.74 -45.84
CA LEU A 325 -1.29 -0.44 -45.16
C LEU A 325 -2.28 -0.45 -43.98
N SER A 326 -3.42 -1.10 -44.16
CA SER A 326 -4.40 -1.32 -43.08
C SER A 326 -3.77 -2.04 -41.90
N ARG A 327 -3.08 -3.17 -42.15
CA ARG A 327 -2.39 -3.94 -41.11
C ARG A 327 -1.31 -3.13 -40.42
N ALA A 328 -0.51 -2.38 -41.17
CA ALA A 328 0.54 -1.53 -40.61
C ALA A 328 -0.02 -0.42 -39.71
N ALA A 329 -1.14 0.21 -40.08
CA ALA A 329 -1.81 1.20 -39.26
C ALA A 329 -2.43 0.58 -37.99
N LEU A 330 -3.08 -0.59 -38.11
CA LEU A 330 -3.62 -1.30 -36.94
C LEU A 330 -2.52 -1.77 -35.98
N ASN A 331 -1.36 -2.21 -36.48
CA ASN A 331 -0.22 -2.55 -35.63
C ASN A 331 0.29 -1.33 -34.85
N ARG A 332 0.42 -0.17 -35.51
CA ARG A 332 0.78 1.09 -34.83
C ARG A 332 -0.23 1.50 -33.78
N PHE A 333 -1.52 1.30 -34.02
CA PHE A 333 -2.55 1.50 -32.99
C PHE A 333 -2.35 0.56 -31.79
N MET A 334 -2.04 -0.71 -32.01
CA MET A 334 -1.79 -1.65 -30.91
C MET A 334 -0.54 -1.29 -30.09
N GLU A 335 0.47 -0.67 -30.72
CA GLU A 335 1.69 -0.23 -30.06
C GLU A 335 1.53 1.09 -29.28
N ALA A 336 0.86 2.09 -29.88
CA ALA A 336 0.82 3.46 -29.37
C ALA A 336 -0.54 3.88 -28.78
N GLY A 337 -1.61 3.12 -29.02
CA GLY A 337 -2.97 3.50 -28.62
C GLY A 337 -3.56 4.70 -29.36
N ASP A 338 -2.96 5.14 -30.48
CA ASP A 338 -3.45 6.28 -31.26
C ASP A 338 -4.69 5.90 -32.10
N PHE A 339 -5.85 6.43 -31.68
CA PHE A 339 -7.14 6.18 -32.32
C PHE A 339 -7.18 6.67 -33.79
N ASN A 340 -6.33 7.61 -34.20
CA ASN A 340 -6.23 8.03 -35.60
C ASN A 340 -5.67 6.89 -36.48
N GLU A 341 -4.68 6.15 -36.00
CA GLU A 341 -4.10 5.00 -36.72
C GLU A 341 -5.14 3.88 -36.88
N TYR A 342 -6.01 3.68 -35.89
CA TYR A 342 -7.13 2.75 -36.01
C TYR A 342 -8.12 3.18 -37.10
N MET A 343 -8.51 4.46 -37.13
CA MET A 343 -9.39 5.02 -38.16
C MET A 343 -8.80 4.87 -39.56
N ILE A 344 -7.51 5.21 -39.72
CA ILE A 344 -6.77 5.07 -40.98
C ILE A 344 -6.74 3.60 -41.42
N GLY A 345 -6.47 2.68 -40.48
CA GLY A 345 -6.48 1.24 -40.75
C GLY A 345 -7.84 0.75 -41.26
N ARG A 346 -8.95 1.21 -40.66
CA ARG A 346 -10.32 0.90 -41.11
C ARG A 346 -10.63 1.49 -42.48
N LEU A 347 -10.19 2.73 -42.75
CA LEU A 347 -10.37 3.38 -44.06
C LEU A 347 -9.64 2.62 -45.18
N TYR A 348 -8.40 2.19 -44.94
CA TYR A 348 -7.67 1.35 -45.88
C TYR A 348 -8.35 0.00 -46.13
N LYS A 349 -8.90 -0.62 -45.06
CA LYS A 349 -9.63 -1.89 -45.17
C LYS A 349 -10.92 -1.75 -45.98
N LEU A 350 -11.67 -0.68 -45.77
CA LEU A 350 -12.84 -0.36 -46.58
C LEU A 350 -12.45 -0.08 -48.04
N ALA A 351 -11.40 0.72 -48.25
CA ALA A 351 -10.88 1.03 -49.59
C ALA A 351 -10.46 -0.24 -50.37
N ALA A 352 -9.82 -1.21 -49.69
CA ALA A 352 -9.40 -2.47 -50.31
C ALA A 352 -10.57 -3.31 -50.86
N LYS A 353 -11.76 -3.18 -50.26
CA LYS A 353 -12.99 -3.90 -50.65
C LYS A 353 -13.84 -3.14 -51.69
N LEU A 354 -13.51 -1.87 -51.99
CA LEU A 354 -14.17 -1.09 -53.04
C LEU A 354 -13.64 -1.56 -54.40
N ASP A 355 -14.19 -2.65 -54.94
CA ASP A 355 -13.68 -3.24 -56.19
C ASP A 355 -13.97 -2.38 -57.44
N ASP A 356 -14.95 -1.48 -57.41
CA ASP A 356 -15.26 -0.54 -58.49
C ASP A 356 -15.96 0.72 -57.95
N ASN A 357 -15.77 1.88 -58.61
CA ASN A 357 -16.47 3.15 -58.32
C ASN A 357 -18.01 3.05 -58.41
N THR A 358 -18.55 1.94 -58.90
CA THR A 358 -20.00 1.66 -59.03
C THR A 358 -20.67 1.25 -57.70
N LYS A 359 -19.93 0.71 -56.73
CA LYS A 359 -20.52 0.24 -55.45
C LYS A 359 -20.62 1.32 -54.37
N ALA A 360 -19.77 2.35 -54.43
CA ALA A 360 -19.77 3.45 -53.45
C ALA A 360 -21.12 4.22 -53.37
N PRO A 361 -21.79 4.55 -54.49
CA PRO A 361 -23.12 5.18 -54.45
C PRO A 361 -24.18 4.31 -53.77
N HIS A 362 -24.13 2.99 -53.98
CA HIS A 362 -25.06 2.05 -53.37
C HIS A 362 -24.87 1.97 -51.85
N ILE A 363 -23.62 1.85 -51.37
CA ILE A 363 -23.29 1.84 -49.93
C ILE A 363 -23.75 3.13 -49.27
N LYS A 364 -23.46 4.29 -49.90
CA LYS A 364 -23.89 5.59 -49.38
C LYS A 364 -25.40 5.70 -49.27
N THR A 365 -26.14 5.27 -50.29
CA THR A 365 -27.60 5.33 -50.28
C THR A 365 -28.18 4.45 -49.17
N THR A 366 -27.67 3.22 -49.04
CA THR A 366 -28.10 2.27 -48.01
C THR A 366 -27.81 2.79 -46.60
N LEU A 367 -26.61 3.34 -46.37
CA LEU A 367 -26.26 3.92 -45.07
C LEU A 367 -26.98 5.23 -44.80
N ALA A 368 -27.20 6.09 -45.80
CA ALA A 368 -27.96 7.33 -45.63
C ALA A 368 -29.37 7.09 -45.10
N GLN A 369 -30.00 5.98 -45.47
CA GLN A 369 -31.32 5.58 -44.97
C GLN A 369 -31.28 5.06 -43.53
N ALA A 370 -30.22 4.34 -43.13
CA ALA A 370 -30.11 3.74 -41.81
C ALA A 370 -29.49 4.68 -40.75
N LEU A 371 -28.61 5.60 -41.15
CA LEU A 371 -27.86 6.49 -40.26
C LEU A 371 -28.74 7.36 -39.36
N PRO A 372 -29.87 7.95 -39.81
CA PRO A 372 -30.76 8.69 -38.91
C PRO A 372 -31.24 7.86 -37.73
N SER A 373 -31.61 6.59 -37.96
CA SER A 373 -32.02 5.67 -36.90
C SER A 373 -30.84 5.34 -35.99
N ALA A 374 -29.69 5.02 -36.57
CA ALA A 374 -28.49 4.69 -35.80
C ALA A 374 -28.00 5.86 -34.93
N MET A 375 -28.14 7.10 -35.41
CA MET A 375 -27.83 8.31 -34.64
C MET A 375 -28.78 8.53 -33.47
N LEU A 376 -30.05 8.11 -33.58
CA LEU A 376 -31.00 8.14 -32.46
C LEU A 376 -30.62 7.09 -31.42
N GLU A 377 -30.37 5.85 -31.86
CA GLU A 377 -29.96 4.73 -31.00
C GLU A 377 -28.66 5.02 -30.25
N ALA A 378 -27.71 5.73 -30.89
CA ALA A 378 -26.46 6.17 -30.26
C ALA A 378 -26.67 6.94 -28.93
N SER A 379 -27.81 7.61 -28.78
CA SER A 379 -28.14 8.40 -27.58
C SER A 379 -29.20 7.75 -26.68
N ALA A 380 -29.72 6.57 -27.07
CA ALA A 380 -30.82 5.88 -26.40
C ALA A 380 -30.39 4.65 -25.59
N PHE A 381 -29.08 4.49 -25.33
CA PHE A 381 -28.54 3.37 -24.55
C PHE A 381 -29.16 3.28 -23.14
N GLN A 382 -29.35 2.05 -22.66
CA GLN A 382 -29.98 1.75 -21.37
C GLN A 382 -28.98 1.61 -20.23
N LYS A 383 -29.49 1.58 -18.99
CA LYS A 383 -28.72 1.25 -17.80
C LYS A 383 -28.25 -0.20 -17.85
N ASP A 384 -26.96 -0.43 -18.07
CA ASP A 384 -26.38 -1.77 -18.11
C ASP A 384 -24.89 -1.78 -17.69
N ASP A 385 -24.24 -2.93 -17.83
CA ASP A 385 -22.86 -3.14 -17.41
C ASP A 385 -21.79 -2.71 -18.43
N ARG A 386 -22.19 -2.12 -19.56
CA ARG A 386 -21.28 -1.57 -20.56
C ARG A 386 -20.82 -0.18 -20.14
N THR A 387 -19.65 0.25 -20.66
CA THR A 387 -19.24 1.66 -20.55
C THR A 387 -20.00 2.50 -21.58
N PHE A 388 -20.00 3.83 -21.38
CA PHE A 388 -20.64 4.76 -22.31
C PHE A 388 -20.19 4.56 -23.76
N GLU A 389 -18.87 4.47 -24.01
CA GLU A 389 -18.34 4.25 -25.37
C GLU A 389 -18.72 2.90 -25.97
N GLN A 390 -18.86 1.86 -25.14
CA GLN A 390 -19.24 0.51 -25.60
C GLN A 390 -20.71 0.48 -25.99
N ALA A 391 -21.60 1.01 -25.15
CA ALA A 391 -23.03 1.05 -25.41
C ALA A 391 -23.33 1.81 -26.71
N VAL A 392 -22.73 2.99 -26.90
CA VAL A 392 -22.88 3.78 -28.14
C VAL A 392 -22.45 2.97 -29.36
N TYR A 393 -21.31 2.29 -29.31
CA TYR A 393 -20.81 1.52 -30.45
C TYR A 393 -21.70 0.33 -30.79
N ASP A 394 -22.07 -0.46 -29.78
CA ASP A 394 -22.87 -1.68 -29.97
C ASP A 394 -24.28 -1.36 -30.46
N ASP A 395 -24.93 -0.35 -29.87
CA ASP A 395 -26.31 0.02 -30.21
C ASP A 395 -26.37 0.64 -31.63
N VAL A 396 -25.38 1.46 -32.00
CA VAL A 396 -25.24 1.97 -33.38
C VAL A 396 -24.97 0.85 -34.36
N LEU A 397 -24.06 -0.08 -34.04
CA LEU A 397 -23.71 -1.18 -34.93
C LEU A 397 -24.89 -2.17 -35.10
N ALA A 398 -25.75 -2.31 -34.10
CA ALA A 398 -26.98 -3.09 -34.20
C ALA A 398 -28.03 -2.44 -35.12
N ALA A 399 -28.10 -1.10 -35.13
CA ALA A 399 -29.03 -0.33 -35.97
C ALA A 399 -28.60 -0.21 -37.44
N LEU A 400 -27.32 -0.48 -37.74
CA LEU A 400 -26.78 -0.38 -39.10
C LEU A 400 -26.88 -1.71 -39.88
N PRO A 401 -27.05 -1.65 -41.22
CA PRO A 401 -27.20 -2.84 -42.05
C PRO A 401 -25.91 -3.67 -42.12
N LYS A 402 -26.06 -4.99 -42.26
CA LYS A 402 -24.95 -5.97 -42.36
C LYS A 402 -25.19 -7.01 -43.45
N ASN A 403 -25.91 -6.61 -44.51
CA ASN A 403 -26.42 -7.54 -45.51
C ASN A 403 -25.34 -8.02 -46.51
N ASP A 404 -24.17 -7.36 -46.51
CA ASP A 404 -23.01 -7.62 -47.38
C ASP A 404 -21.75 -7.25 -46.59
N ASP A 405 -20.67 -8.02 -46.74
CA ASP A 405 -19.35 -7.80 -46.14
C ASP A 405 -18.77 -6.39 -46.35
N LEU A 406 -19.12 -5.73 -47.46
CA LEU A 406 -18.73 -4.36 -47.77
C LEU A 406 -19.56 -3.35 -46.98
N ILE A 407 -20.87 -3.60 -46.88
CA ILE A 407 -21.79 -2.78 -46.06
C ILE A 407 -21.45 -2.96 -44.59
N GLU A 408 -21.14 -4.17 -44.13
CA GLU A 408 -20.74 -4.43 -42.75
C GLU A 408 -19.45 -3.69 -42.37
N GLU A 409 -18.45 -3.66 -43.26
CA GLU A 409 -17.22 -2.90 -43.01
C GLU A 409 -17.48 -1.38 -42.92
N ALA A 410 -18.33 -0.87 -43.82
CA ALA A 410 -18.73 0.53 -43.80
C ALA A 410 -19.56 0.87 -42.54
N SER A 411 -20.50 0.01 -42.15
CA SER A 411 -21.28 0.12 -40.92
C SER A 411 -20.39 0.11 -39.67
N THR A 412 -19.39 -0.77 -39.64
CA THR A 412 -18.40 -0.83 -38.54
C THR A 412 -17.59 0.45 -38.45
N LEU A 413 -17.17 1.03 -39.59
CA LEU A 413 -16.50 2.33 -39.62
C LEU A 413 -17.41 3.44 -39.11
N MET A 414 -18.69 3.47 -39.52
CA MET A 414 -19.65 4.48 -39.07
C MET A 414 -19.90 4.39 -37.56
N ALA A 415 -20.13 3.18 -37.04
CA ALA A 415 -20.28 2.93 -35.61
C ALA A 415 -19.05 3.40 -34.82
N TRP A 416 -17.86 3.17 -35.37
CA TRP A 416 -16.62 3.62 -34.74
C TRP A 416 -16.45 5.15 -34.77
N VAL A 417 -16.82 5.83 -35.87
CA VAL A 417 -16.80 7.30 -35.95
C VAL A 417 -17.75 7.90 -34.91
N ILE A 418 -18.94 7.31 -34.73
CA ILE A 418 -19.90 7.75 -33.72
C ILE A 418 -19.37 7.49 -32.30
N LYS A 419 -18.76 6.30 -32.06
CA LYS A 419 -18.05 6.00 -30.81
C LYS A 419 -16.97 7.03 -30.50
N PHE A 420 -16.25 7.51 -31.51
CA PHE A 420 -15.21 8.52 -31.31
C PHE A 420 -15.78 9.88 -30.85
N GLU A 421 -16.97 10.26 -31.29
CA GLU A 421 -17.65 11.45 -30.74
C GLU A 421 -18.05 11.23 -29.27
N ALA A 422 -18.55 10.04 -28.92
CA ALA A 422 -18.81 9.68 -27.52
C ALA A 422 -17.53 9.73 -26.67
N LYS A 423 -16.41 9.22 -27.21
CA LYS A 423 -15.10 9.29 -26.54
C LYS A 423 -14.64 10.72 -26.27
N LYS A 424 -14.83 11.66 -27.20
CA LYS A 424 -14.51 13.08 -26.96
C LYS A 424 -15.30 13.65 -25.79
N ILE A 425 -16.59 13.33 -25.71
CA ILE A 425 -17.46 13.74 -24.61
C ILE A 425 -16.96 13.11 -23.29
N ALA A 426 -16.63 11.82 -23.31
CA ALA A 426 -16.09 11.13 -22.14
C ALA A 426 -14.76 11.73 -21.65
N LEU A 427 -13.87 12.13 -22.56
CA LEU A 427 -12.60 12.78 -22.21
C LEU A 427 -12.76 14.19 -21.62
N GLN A 428 -13.90 14.83 -21.85
CA GLN A 428 -14.24 16.12 -21.25
C GLN A 428 -14.93 15.96 -19.88
N ASP A 429 -15.35 14.75 -19.52
CA ASP A 429 -15.96 14.46 -18.23
C ASP A 429 -14.92 14.53 -17.11
N GLN A 430 -15.33 15.14 -16.00
CA GLN A 430 -14.55 15.16 -14.77
C GLN A 430 -14.91 13.95 -13.93
N SER A 431 -13.95 13.16 -13.48
CA SER A 431 -14.26 12.08 -12.55
C SER A 431 -14.77 12.65 -11.23
N VAL A 432 -15.68 11.93 -10.59
CA VAL A 432 -16.17 12.26 -9.25
C VAL A 432 -15.97 11.08 -8.34
N MET A 433 -15.53 11.34 -7.11
CA MET A 433 -15.45 10.31 -6.10
C MET A 433 -16.82 9.97 -5.57
N HIS A 434 -17.07 8.68 -5.38
CA HIS A 434 -18.19 8.18 -4.62
C HIS A 434 -17.68 7.27 -3.52
N VAL A 435 -18.11 7.54 -2.29
CA VAL A 435 -17.68 6.76 -1.13
C VAL A 435 -18.79 5.81 -0.71
N GLU A 436 -18.53 4.51 -0.81
CA GLU A 436 -19.36 3.50 -0.16
C GLU A 436 -19.04 3.50 1.34
N ARG A 437 -20.07 3.60 2.17
CA ARG A 437 -19.92 3.74 3.62
C ARG A 437 -20.35 2.46 4.33
N PHE A 438 -19.73 2.15 5.46
CA PHE A 438 -20.25 1.11 6.33
C PHE A 438 -21.61 1.53 6.90
N GLU A 439 -22.53 0.57 6.98
CA GLU A 439 -23.78 0.77 7.69
C GLU A 439 -23.47 0.92 9.18
N TYR A 440 -23.88 2.04 9.79
CA TYR A 440 -23.59 2.36 11.18
C TYR A 440 -24.01 1.25 12.17
N ARG A 441 -25.10 0.53 11.87
CA ARG A 441 -25.62 -0.56 12.71
C ARG A 441 -24.89 -1.89 12.53
N SER A 442 -23.95 -1.98 11.60
CA SER A 442 -23.16 -3.20 11.40
C SER A 442 -22.16 -3.41 12.53
N SER A 443 -21.89 -4.67 12.87
CA SER A 443 -20.83 -5.02 13.84
C SER A 443 -19.47 -4.52 13.38
N GLU A 444 -19.20 -4.56 12.08
CA GLU A 444 -17.93 -4.07 11.52
C GLU A 444 -17.76 -2.55 11.72
N ALA A 445 -18.81 -1.74 11.51
CA ALA A 445 -18.76 -0.31 11.79
C ALA A 445 -18.49 -0.04 13.28
N TYR A 446 -19.19 -0.75 14.17
CA TYR A 446 -19.01 -0.60 15.61
C TYR A 446 -17.56 -0.92 16.02
N ASP A 447 -17.01 -2.04 15.55
CA ASP A 447 -15.64 -2.45 15.88
C ASP A 447 -14.60 -1.45 15.36
N ARG A 448 -14.78 -0.94 14.14
CA ARG A 448 -13.89 0.08 13.56
C ARG A 448 -13.91 1.39 14.35
N LEU A 449 -15.11 1.92 14.63
CA LEU A 449 -15.28 3.14 15.42
C LEU A 449 -14.72 2.96 16.84
N SER A 450 -15.04 1.84 17.47
CA SER A 450 -14.59 1.51 18.82
C SER A 450 -13.07 1.43 18.91
N ASN A 451 -12.45 0.67 18.01
CA ASN A 451 -11.00 0.54 17.96
C ASN A 451 -10.33 1.89 17.66
N HIS A 452 -10.85 2.66 16.72
CA HIS A 452 -10.29 3.99 16.40
C HIS A 452 -10.29 4.92 17.63
N ILE A 453 -11.38 4.94 18.40
CA ILE A 453 -11.46 5.73 19.64
C ILE A 453 -10.46 5.23 20.68
N LYS A 454 -10.40 3.90 20.92
CA LYS A 454 -9.45 3.30 21.87
C LYS A 454 -8.02 3.66 21.51
N LEU A 455 -7.66 3.54 20.24
CA LEU A 455 -6.32 3.83 19.74
C LEU A 455 -5.98 5.31 19.86
N THR A 456 -6.90 6.20 19.46
CA THR A 456 -6.72 7.65 19.61
C THR A 456 -6.50 8.04 21.07
N ARG A 457 -7.28 7.47 21.99
CA ARG A 457 -7.11 7.70 23.43
C ARG A 457 -5.78 7.15 23.94
N LEU A 458 -5.41 5.94 23.56
CA LEU A 458 -4.11 5.35 23.92
C LEU A 458 -2.95 6.22 23.44
N GLN A 459 -2.99 6.69 22.19
CA GLN A 459 -1.97 7.57 21.63
C GLN A 459 -1.89 8.90 22.39
N ASN A 460 -3.04 9.52 22.68
CA ASN A 460 -3.08 10.78 23.45
C ASN A 460 -2.57 10.59 24.89
N GLY A 461 -2.99 9.52 25.56
CA GLY A 461 -2.53 9.19 26.91
C GLY A 461 -1.03 8.89 26.95
N LEU A 462 -0.52 8.19 25.94
CA LEU A 462 0.91 7.90 25.80
C LEU A 462 1.72 9.17 25.55
N LYS A 463 1.23 10.07 24.69
CA LYS A 463 1.84 11.38 24.44
C LYS A 463 1.92 12.20 25.74
N GLN A 464 0.81 12.30 26.47
CA GLN A 464 0.78 13.00 27.76
C GLN A 464 1.72 12.37 28.80
N PHE A 465 1.77 11.03 28.85
CA PHE A 465 2.67 10.31 29.73
C PHE A 465 4.13 10.63 29.42
N ARG A 466 4.52 10.61 28.14
CA ARG A 466 5.89 10.93 27.71
C ARG A 466 6.26 12.37 28.02
N GLU A 467 5.39 13.31 27.67
CA GLU A 467 5.62 14.75 27.86
C GLU A 467 5.68 15.19 29.33
N ARG A 468 4.88 14.57 30.20
CA ARG A 468 4.78 14.95 31.61
C ARG A 468 5.65 14.11 32.51
N GLU A 469 5.54 12.79 32.44
CA GLU A 469 6.14 11.89 33.43
C GLU A 469 7.55 11.49 33.00
N VAL A 470 7.72 11.04 31.75
CA VAL A 470 9.03 10.60 31.24
C VAL A 470 10.00 11.78 31.18
N ARG A 471 9.55 12.94 30.69
CA ARG A 471 10.37 14.16 30.66
C ARG A 471 10.92 14.54 32.04
N ASN A 472 10.10 14.44 33.09
CA ASN A 472 10.48 14.79 34.46
C ASN A 472 11.54 13.88 35.09
N ILE A 473 11.85 12.74 34.47
CA ILE A 473 12.86 11.81 34.95
C ILE A 473 14.04 11.67 33.98
N VAL A 474 14.01 12.32 32.82
CA VAL A 474 15.11 12.25 31.85
C VAL A 474 16.43 12.78 32.42
N TRP A 475 16.41 13.73 33.36
CA TRP A 475 17.64 14.20 34.05
C TRP A 475 18.46 13.05 34.68
N ALA A 476 17.84 11.88 34.90
CA ALA A 476 18.50 10.70 35.42
C ALA A 476 19.40 9.96 34.42
N ILE A 477 19.36 10.33 33.13
CA ILE A 477 20.02 9.61 32.04
C ILE A 477 21.08 10.49 31.38
N GLU A 478 22.23 9.89 31.10
CA GLU A 478 23.28 10.47 30.27
C GLU A 478 23.48 9.55 29.07
N LEU A 479 23.53 10.11 27.87
CA LEU A 479 23.67 9.34 26.63
C LEU A 479 24.84 9.87 25.81
N SER A 480 25.53 8.96 25.11
CA SER A 480 26.47 9.32 24.06
C SER A 480 26.35 8.35 22.89
N ASN A 481 26.45 8.89 21.67
CA ASN A 481 26.59 8.08 20.46
C ASN A 481 28.03 8.10 19.90
N GLY A 482 28.98 8.63 20.67
CA GLY A 482 30.39 8.73 20.29
C GLY A 482 30.76 10.05 19.61
N SER A 483 29.82 10.73 18.94
CA SER A 483 30.01 12.09 18.42
C SER A 483 29.44 13.14 19.37
N ASP A 484 28.28 12.85 19.95
CA ASP A 484 27.50 13.76 20.75
C ASP A 484 27.27 13.22 22.15
N TYR A 485 26.93 14.14 23.05
CA TYR A 485 26.57 13.84 24.43
C TYR A 485 25.24 14.51 24.77
N PHE A 486 24.27 13.72 25.22
CA PHE A 486 22.92 14.15 25.51
C PHE A 486 22.64 14.02 27.01
N MET A 487 22.19 15.13 27.60
CA MET A 487 21.71 15.26 28.97
C MET A 487 20.45 16.13 28.99
N ASP A 488 19.66 16.02 30.06
CA ASP A 488 18.48 16.84 30.30
C ASP A 488 17.53 16.86 29.09
N ASP A 489 17.03 18.03 28.69
CA ASP A 489 16.12 18.17 27.56
C ASP A 489 16.71 17.65 26.23
N ARG A 490 18.04 17.65 26.06
CA ARG A 490 18.67 17.07 24.86
C ARG A 490 18.53 15.56 24.82
N ALA A 491 18.63 14.89 25.97
CA ALA A 491 18.37 13.45 26.07
C ALA A 491 16.89 13.15 25.82
N TYR A 492 15.97 13.99 26.31
CA TYR A 492 14.54 13.82 26.04
C TYR A 492 14.24 13.93 24.54
N ASN A 493 14.75 14.99 23.91
CA ASN A 493 14.56 15.21 22.47
C ASN A 493 15.20 14.10 21.63
N PHE A 494 16.37 13.58 22.04
CA PHE A 494 16.98 12.44 21.37
C PHE A 494 16.15 11.17 21.50
N LEU A 495 15.48 10.93 22.64
CA LEU A 495 14.65 9.73 22.85
C LEU A 495 13.29 9.80 22.14
N MET A 496 12.73 10.99 21.98
CA MET A 496 11.36 11.20 21.49
C MET A 496 11.25 11.52 19.99
N ASN A 497 12.34 12.02 19.40
CA ASN A 497 12.51 12.14 17.94
C ASN A 497 13.24 10.91 17.40
#